data_AF-B4NUK6-F1
#
_entry.id   AF-B4NUK6-F1
#
_cell.length_a   1.000
_cell.length_b   1.000
_cell.length_c   1.000
_cell.angle_alpha   90.00
_cell.angle_beta   90.00
_cell.angle_gamma   90.00
#
_symmetry.space_group_name_H-M   'P 1'
#
loop_
_entity.id
_entity.type
_entity.pdbx_description
1 polymer ?
#
loop_
_entity_poly.entity_id
_entity_poly.type
_entity_poly.pdbx_seq_one_letter_code
_entity_poly.pdbx_strand_id
1 'polypeptide(L)'
;MPQEKRHPPESRAQRSLETLIIFRRSLIYQTKEFFQNSTLHGVRYIAESGRPIGEKFMWFCFTSIGAVTALVIIMSLWEKFQTNPTITGLDTDFHNQNVVFPTTVVCPEAAFDHDKTYEKVYNTLA
;
A
#
# COMPACT_ATOMS: atom_id res chain seq x y z
N MET A 1 -19.53 -7.33 65.51
CA MET A 1 -20.18 -6.57 64.40
C MET A 1 -19.08 -5.81 63.67
N PRO A 2 -18.76 -6.11 62.41
CA PRO A 2 -17.79 -5.31 61.67
C PRO A 2 -18.42 -3.95 61.32
N GLN A 3 -17.66 -2.89 61.55
CA GLN A 3 -18.04 -1.51 61.28
C GLN A 3 -17.95 -1.25 59.76
N GLU A 4 -19.09 -1.03 59.12
CA GLU A 4 -19.21 -0.52 57.74
C GLU A 4 -18.62 0.91 57.71
N LYS A 5 -17.44 1.07 57.11
CA LYS A 5 -16.82 2.39 56.92
C LYS A 5 -17.53 3.14 55.79
N ARG A 6 -18.37 4.11 56.16
CA ARG A 6 -19.04 5.04 55.24
C ARG A 6 -18.00 5.84 54.44
N HIS A 7 -17.88 5.55 53.14
CA HIS A 7 -17.02 6.27 52.21
C HIS A 7 -17.56 7.71 51.99
N PRO A 8 -16.72 8.75 52.04
CA PRO A 8 -17.14 10.12 51.70
C PRO A 8 -17.60 10.22 50.23
N PRO A 9 -18.49 11.17 49.88
CA PRO A 9 -18.96 11.34 48.51
C PRO A 9 -17.79 11.68 47.60
N GLU A 10 -17.46 10.77 46.68
CA GLU A 10 -16.37 10.96 45.72
C GLU A 10 -16.67 12.15 44.81
N SER A 11 -15.74 13.10 44.74
CA SER A 11 -15.82 14.20 43.79
C SER A 11 -15.75 13.65 42.35
N ARG A 12 -16.43 14.30 41.39
CA ARG A 12 -16.43 13.91 39.96
C ARG A 12 -15.02 13.74 39.39
N ALA A 13 -14.05 14.47 39.93
CA ALA A 13 -12.63 14.39 39.58
C ALA A 13 -11.94 13.12 40.13
N GLN A 14 -12.28 12.65 41.32
CA GLN A 14 -11.74 11.39 41.86
C GLN A 14 -12.20 10.18 41.02
N ARG A 15 -13.47 10.17 40.62
CA ARG A 15 -14.05 9.08 39.82
C ARG A 15 -13.45 8.99 38.41
N SER A 16 -13.12 10.13 37.78
CA SER A 16 -12.41 10.14 36.49
C SER A 16 -10.95 9.74 36.63
N LEU A 17 -10.26 10.13 37.71
CA LEU A 17 -8.88 9.73 37.98
C LEU A 17 -8.76 8.22 38.21
N GLU A 18 -9.64 7.63 39.02
CA GLU A 18 -9.74 6.18 39.22
C GLU A 18 -10.01 5.45 37.90
N THR A 19 -10.95 5.95 37.10
CA THR A 19 -11.25 5.38 35.78
C THR A 19 -10.04 5.45 34.84
N LEU A 20 -9.30 6.56 34.84
CA LEU A 20 -8.07 6.72 34.04
C LEU A 20 -6.95 5.78 34.53
N ILE A 21 -6.81 5.57 35.84
CA ILE A 21 -5.82 4.64 36.42
C ILE A 21 -6.15 3.20 36.01
N ILE A 22 -7.41 2.79 36.13
CA ILE A 22 -7.88 1.46 35.72
C ILE A 22 -7.67 1.28 34.22
N PHE A 23 -8.08 2.25 33.41
CA PHE A 23 -7.87 2.23 31.96
C PHE A 23 -6.39 2.14 31.60
N ARG A 24 -5.53 2.95 32.21
CA ARG A 24 -4.08 2.93 32.00
C ARG A 24 -3.49 1.57 32.34
N ARG A 25 -3.87 0.98 33.48
CA ARG A 25 -3.38 -0.32 33.92
C ARG A 25 -3.81 -1.42 32.95
N SER A 26 -5.06 -1.37 32.50
CA SER A 26 -5.62 -2.28 31.50
C SER A 26 -4.89 -2.14 30.15
N LEU A 27 -4.63 -0.90 29.71
CA LEU A 27 -3.95 -0.63 28.44
C LEU A 27 -2.49 -1.11 28.46
N ILE A 28 -1.75 -0.85 29.53
CA ILE A 28 -0.38 -1.36 29.69
C ILE A 28 -0.34 -2.88 29.67
N TYR A 29 -1.29 -3.55 30.35
CA TYR A 29 -1.38 -5.00 30.37
C TYR A 29 -1.64 -5.56 28.97
N GLN A 30 -2.67 -5.06 28.30
CA GLN A 30 -3.06 -5.47 26.95
C GLN A 30 -1.95 -5.23 25.93
N THR A 31 -1.31 -4.06 25.97
CA THR A 31 -0.21 -3.72 25.06
C THR A 31 1.01 -4.60 25.29
N LYS A 32 1.33 -4.95 26.55
CA LYS A 32 2.44 -5.86 26.86
C LYS A 32 2.18 -7.27 26.34
N GLU A 33 0.98 -7.80 26.59
CA GLU A 33 0.55 -9.12 26.10
C GLU A 33 0.59 -9.18 24.56
N PHE A 34 0.09 -8.13 23.92
CA PHE A 34 0.07 -8.00 22.47
C PHE A 34 1.48 -7.94 21.88
N PHE A 35 2.40 -7.14 22.45
CA PHE A 35 3.77 -7.04 21.94
C PHE A 35 4.61 -8.30 22.16
N GLN A 36 4.26 -9.14 23.14
CA GLN A 36 4.93 -10.42 23.36
C GLN A 36 4.44 -11.52 22.38
N ASN A 37 3.14 -11.52 22.05
CA ASN A 37 2.53 -12.56 21.22
C ASN A 37 2.35 -12.17 19.74
N SER A 38 2.63 -10.92 19.37
CA SER A 38 2.51 -10.46 17.98
C SER A 38 3.67 -10.94 17.10
N THR A 39 3.41 -11.10 15.81
CA THR A 39 4.41 -11.37 14.76
C THR A 39 5.10 -10.11 14.24
N LEU A 40 4.76 -8.94 14.79
CA LEU A 40 5.30 -7.66 14.37
C LEU A 40 6.80 -7.57 14.75
N HIS A 41 7.65 -7.43 13.75
CA HIS A 41 9.10 -7.32 13.93
C HIS A 41 9.46 -6.02 14.66
N GLY A 42 10.30 -6.09 15.70
CA GLY A 42 10.77 -4.92 16.45
C GLY A 42 10.08 -4.74 17.80
N VAL A 43 8.75 -4.85 17.89
CA VAL A 43 8.01 -4.60 19.16
C VAL A 43 8.29 -5.62 20.26
N ARG A 44 8.64 -6.86 19.89
CA ARG A 44 9.02 -7.88 20.86
C ARG A 44 10.27 -7.48 21.65
N TYR A 45 11.24 -6.83 21.01
CA TYR A 45 12.47 -6.35 21.67
C TYR A 45 12.21 -5.18 22.63
N ILE A 46 11.12 -4.43 22.43
CA ILE A 46 10.69 -3.35 23.32
C ILE A 46 10.05 -3.94 24.59
N ALA A 47 9.24 -4.99 24.44
CA ALA A 47 8.53 -5.65 25.54
C ALA A 47 9.41 -6.63 26.36
N GLU A 48 10.56 -7.05 25.83
CA GLU A 48 11.48 -7.97 26.50
C GLU A 48 12.05 -7.40 27.81
N SER A 49 12.03 -8.20 28.88
CA SER A 49 12.56 -7.82 30.19
C SER A 49 14.04 -8.21 30.30
N GLY A 50 14.93 -7.25 30.58
CA GLY A 50 16.37 -7.51 30.77
C GLY A 50 17.31 -6.79 29.80
N ARG A 51 16.79 -6.08 28.78
CA ARG A 51 17.61 -5.27 27.86
C ARG A 51 17.81 -3.83 28.34
N PRO A 52 18.97 -3.21 28.07
CA PRO A 52 19.25 -1.83 28.44
C PRO A 52 18.25 -0.87 27.79
N ILE A 53 17.90 0.21 28.50
CA ILE A 53 16.88 1.18 28.09
C ILE A 53 17.22 1.82 26.73
N GLY A 54 18.51 2.04 26.44
CA GLY A 54 18.95 2.60 25.16
C GLY A 54 18.63 1.70 23.97
N GLU A 55 18.77 0.38 24.12
CA GLU A 55 18.43 -0.57 23.06
C GLU A 55 16.92 -0.60 22.81
N LYS A 56 16.12 -0.53 23.87
CA LYS A 56 14.65 -0.43 23.76
C LYS A 56 14.21 0.83 23.02
N PHE A 57 14.86 1.96 23.30
CA PHE A 57 14.57 3.22 22.62
C PHE A 57 14.93 3.17 21.13
N MET A 58 16.08 2.58 20.79
CA MET A 58 16.48 2.37 19.39
C MET A 58 15.46 1.50 18.63
N TRP A 59 15.03 0.37 19.20
CA TRP A 59 13.99 -0.47 18.59
C TRP A 59 12.65 0.25 18.48
N PHE A 60 12.28 1.07 19.46
CA PHE A 60 11.08 1.90 19.41
C PHE A 60 11.13 2.91 18.26
N CYS A 61 12.25 3.61 18.08
CA CYS A 61 12.45 4.54 16.97
C CYS A 61 12.39 3.83 15.61
N PHE A 62 13.05 2.68 15.44
CA PHE A 62 13.03 1.96 14.17
C PHE A 62 11.64 1.41 13.83
N THR A 63 10.95 0.85 14.83
CA THR A 63 9.58 0.35 14.64
C THR A 63 8.63 1.49 14.30
N SER A 64 8.74 2.64 14.98
CA SER A 64 7.86 3.79 14.73
C SER A 64 8.09 4.41 13.37
N ILE A 65 9.34 4.58 12.95
CA ILE A 65 9.69 5.04 11.60
C ILE A 65 9.13 4.08 10.56
N GLY A 66 9.33 2.76 10.73
CA GLY A 66 8.80 1.75 9.82
C GLY A 66 7.27 1.79 9.70
N ALA A 67 6.56 1.99 10.81
CA ALA A 67 5.10 2.13 10.82
C ALA A 67 4.64 3.38 10.05
N VAL A 68 5.31 4.52 10.25
CA VAL A 68 5.00 5.77 9.54
C VAL A 68 5.27 5.62 8.04
N THR A 69 6.43 5.06 7.66
CA THR A 69 6.77 4.81 6.25
C THR A 69 5.77 3.86 5.59
N ALA A 70 5.37 2.78 6.26
CA ALA A 70 4.36 1.86 5.75
C ALA A 70 3.02 2.57 5.51
N LEU A 71 2.56 3.40 6.46
CA LEU A 71 1.35 4.21 6.32
C LEU A 71 1.41 5.16 5.11
N VAL A 72 2.53 5.86 4.92
CA VAL A 72 2.72 6.75 3.76
C VAL A 72 2.64 5.96 2.45
N ILE A 73 3.34 4.82 2.36
CA ILE A 73 3.33 3.97 1.17
C ILE A 73 1.91 3.46 0.88
N ILE A 74 1.20 2.98 1.91
CA ILE A 74 -0.19 2.52 1.77
C ILE A 74 -1.07 3.62 1.19
N MET A 75 -0.99 4.84 1.73
CA MET A 75 -1.80 5.97 1.24
C MET A 75 -1.45 6.33 -0.21
N SER A 76 -0.17 6.38 -0.55
CA SER A 76 0.27 6.66 -1.93
C SER A 76 -0.14 5.57 -2.92
N LEU A 77 -0.06 4.30 -2.52
CA LEU A 77 -0.54 3.19 -3.33
C LEU A 77 -2.05 3.25 -3.49
N TRP A 78 -2.78 3.54 -2.41
CA TRP A 78 -4.23 3.67 -2.42
C TRP A 78 -4.70 4.75 -3.40
N GLU A 79 -4.04 5.90 -3.42
CA GLU A 79 -4.32 6.97 -4.38
C GLU A 79 -4.05 6.53 -5.83
N LYS A 80 -2.94 5.82 -6.08
CA LYS A 80 -2.62 5.27 -7.40
C LYS A 80 -3.64 4.24 -7.87
N PHE A 81 -4.11 3.37 -6.97
CA PHE A 81 -5.17 2.41 -7.26
C PHE A 81 -6.49 3.09 -7.65
N GLN A 82 -6.82 4.23 -7.05
CA GLN A 82 -8.05 4.96 -7.41
C GLN A 82 -7.92 5.78 -8.69
N THR A 83 -6.75 6.37 -8.95
CA THR A 83 -6.55 7.30 -10.09
C THR A 83 -6.15 6.61 -11.38
N ASN A 84 -5.38 5.51 -11.32
CA ASN A 84 -4.86 4.80 -12.51
C ASN A 84 -4.92 3.27 -12.30
N PRO A 85 -6.12 2.66 -12.30
CA PRO A 85 -6.31 1.24 -11.98
C PRO A 85 -5.82 0.27 -13.07
N THR A 86 -5.24 0.74 -14.18
CA THR A 86 -4.85 -0.14 -15.31
C THR A 86 -3.36 -0.45 -15.27
N ILE A 87 -3.02 -1.68 -14.90
CA ILE A 87 -1.67 -2.25 -15.02
C ILE A 87 -1.65 -3.15 -16.26
N THR A 88 -0.85 -2.80 -17.26
CA THR A 88 -0.65 -3.62 -18.47
C THR A 88 0.58 -4.53 -18.28
N GLY A 89 0.38 -5.84 -18.37
CA GLY A 89 1.47 -6.82 -18.46
C GLY A 89 1.56 -7.38 -19.88
N LEU A 90 2.78 -7.51 -20.42
CA LEU A 90 3.00 -8.23 -21.66
C LEU A 90 3.00 -9.73 -21.36
N ASP A 91 2.00 -10.45 -21.84
CA ASP A 91 1.99 -11.91 -21.83
C ASP A 91 2.43 -12.42 -23.19
N THR A 92 3.52 -13.18 -23.24
CA THR A 92 4.04 -13.78 -24.47
C THR A 92 3.78 -15.28 -24.43
N ASP A 93 2.74 -15.72 -25.13
CA ASP A 93 2.45 -17.14 -25.29
C ASP A 93 3.25 -17.71 -26.47
N PHE A 94 4.25 -18.54 -26.16
CA PHE A 94 5.08 -19.23 -27.15
C PHE A 94 4.54 -20.62 -27.54
N HIS A 95 3.51 -21.13 -26.85
CA HIS A 95 2.96 -22.46 -27.09
C HIS A 95 1.75 -22.44 -28.03
N ASN A 96 1.08 -21.30 -28.19
CA ASN A 96 -0.02 -21.14 -29.15
C ASN A 96 0.49 -20.69 -30.53
N GLN A 97 0.68 -21.64 -31.44
CA GLN A 97 1.14 -21.37 -32.82
C GLN A 97 -0.01 -21.10 -33.83
N ASN A 98 -1.28 -21.17 -33.39
CA ASN A 98 -2.44 -20.89 -34.23
C ASN A 98 -2.73 -19.38 -34.26
N VAL A 99 -1.97 -18.63 -35.07
CA VAL A 99 -2.18 -17.20 -35.29
C VAL A 99 -2.83 -16.93 -36.64
N VAL A 100 -3.77 -15.98 -36.68
CA VAL A 100 -4.42 -15.55 -37.93
C VAL A 100 -3.43 -14.74 -38.76
N PHE A 101 -3.33 -15.03 -40.05
CA PHE A 101 -2.49 -14.25 -40.96
C PHE A 101 -3.04 -12.81 -41.07
N PRO A 102 -2.21 -11.77 -40.88
CA PRO A 102 -2.68 -10.39 -40.90
C PRO A 102 -3.05 -9.95 -42.32
N THR A 103 -3.93 -8.95 -42.43
CA THR A 103 -4.20 -8.31 -43.71
C THR A 103 -2.96 -7.58 -44.20
N THR A 104 -2.40 -8.02 -45.31
CA THR A 104 -1.26 -7.36 -45.97
C THR A 104 -1.76 -6.36 -47.00
N VAL A 105 -1.36 -5.10 -46.85
CA VAL A 105 -1.59 -4.05 -47.85
C VAL A 105 -0.23 -3.67 -48.43
N VAL A 106 -0.08 -3.80 -49.75
CA VAL A 106 1.12 -3.41 -50.49
C VAL A 106 0.80 -2.18 -51.31
N CYS A 107 1.64 -1.14 -51.19
CA CYS A 107 1.53 0.08 -51.97
C CYS A 107 2.65 0.11 -53.03
N PRO A 108 2.38 0.52 -54.28
CA PRO A 108 3.44 0.81 -55.24
C PRO A 108 4.31 1.96 -54.73
N GLU A 109 5.61 1.92 -55.06
CA GLU A 109 6.55 2.99 -54.72
C GLU A 109 6.22 4.29 -55.46
N ALA A 110 5.85 4.18 -56.73
CA ALA A 110 5.40 5.31 -57.53
C ALA A 110 3.89 5.52 -57.39
N ALA A 111 3.49 6.79 -57.22
CA ALA A 111 2.08 7.17 -57.12
C ALA A 111 1.30 7.02 -58.43
N PHE A 112 2.01 7.04 -59.58
CA PHE A 112 1.43 6.89 -60.90
C PHE A 112 2.45 6.31 -61.88
N ASP A 113 1.95 5.62 -62.90
CA ASP A 113 2.73 5.08 -64.00
C ASP A 113 2.96 6.18 -65.05
N HIS A 114 4.21 6.65 -65.18
CA HIS A 114 4.55 7.75 -66.07
C HIS A 114 4.22 7.47 -67.54
N ASP A 115 4.48 6.25 -68.02
CA ASP A 115 4.26 5.89 -69.42
C ASP A 115 2.76 5.88 -69.73
N LYS A 116 1.95 5.27 -68.86
CA LYS A 116 0.49 5.26 -69.00
C LYS A 116 -0.13 6.65 -68.87
N THR A 117 0.42 7.47 -67.98
CA THR A 117 -0.06 8.85 -67.79
C THR A 117 0.22 9.69 -69.04
N TYR A 118 1.42 9.57 -69.61
CA TYR A 118 1.81 10.31 -70.81
C TYR A 118 1.01 9.89 -72.05
N GLU A 119 0.81 8.58 -72.25
CA GLU A 119 -0.02 8.06 -73.35
C GLU A 119 -1.46 8.60 -73.25
N LYS A 120 -2.05 8.58 -72.05
CA LYS A 120 -3.40 9.09 -71.81
C LYS A 120 -3.49 10.59 -72.14
N VAL A 121 -2.50 11.38 -71.71
CA VAL A 121 -2.46 12.83 -71.96
C VAL A 121 -2.32 13.11 -73.46
N TYR A 122 -1.42 12.43 -74.15
CA TYR A 122 -1.17 12.65 -75.58
C TYR A 122 -2.42 12.34 -76.43
N ASN A 123 -3.08 11.19 -76.18
CA ASN A 123 -4.30 10.80 -76.90
C ASN A 123 -5.52 11.66 -76.57
N THR A 124 -5.50 12.41 -75.46
CA THR A 124 -6.61 13.32 -75.08
C THR A 124 -6.39 14.73 -75.62
N LEU A 125 -5.14 15.13 -75.88
CA LEU A 125 -4.77 16.48 -76.32
C LEU A 125 -4.45 16.58 -77.82
N ALA A 126 -4.19 15.46 -78.49
CA ALA A 126 -4.09 15.37 -79.96
C ALA A 126 -5.47 15.17 -80.60
#